data_AF-A0A818WCP0-F1
#
_entry.id   AF-A0A818WCP0-F1
#
_cell.length_a   1.000
_cell.length_b   1.000
_cell.length_c   1.000
_cell.angle_alpha   90.00
_cell.angle_beta   90.00
_cell.angle_gamma   90.00
#
_symmetry.space_group_name_H-M   'P 1'
#
loop_
_entity.id
_entity.type
_entity.pdbx_description
1 polymer ?
#
loop_
_entity_poly.entity_id
_entity_poly.type
_entity_poly.pdbx_seq_one_letter_code
_entity_poly.pdbx_strand_id
1 'polypeptide(L)'
;MKLIHIHARENIIRKQHQYKTQYDKRRPDPHYAINDRVLVRRHGLKNKLDPKFSITPQLIIRAQHPVYVVRDEITQVETRVHINDIRPIYISKLN
;
A
#
# COMPACT_ATOMS: atom_id res chain seq x y z
N MET A 1 19.78 -4.49 38.68
CA MET A 1 20.24 -4.39 37.27
C MET A 1 21.45 -3.45 37.21
N LYS A 2 22.53 -3.82 36.51
CA LYS A 2 23.73 -2.95 36.37
C LYS A 2 23.39 -1.70 35.52
N LEU A 3 23.95 -0.55 35.89
CA LEU A 3 23.74 0.77 35.23
C LEU A 3 23.93 0.72 33.69
N ILE A 4 24.87 -0.09 33.22
CA ILE A 4 25.14 -0.32 31.79
C ILE A 4 23.91 -0.88 31.05
N HIS A 5 23.14 -1.77 31.70
CA HIS A 5 21.94 -2.34 31.09
C HIS A 5 20.80 -1.31 30.99
N ILE A 6 20.74 -0.36 31.93
CA ILE A 6 19.75 0.73 31.92
C ILE A 6 20.04 1.64 30.72
N HIS A 7 21.28 2.11 30.58
CA HIS A 7 21.68 2.94 29.44
C HIS A 7 21.56 2.24 28.08
N ALA A 8 21.87 0.93 28.02
CA ALA A 8 21.68 0.16 26.79
C ALA A 8 20.21 0.12 26.38
N ARG A 9 19.30 -0.10 27.33
CA ARG A 9 17.84 -0.11 27.08
C ARG A 9 17.35 1.27 26.61
N GLU A 10 17.75 2.34 27.27
CA GLU A 10 17.39 3.71 26.88
C GLU A 10 17.87 4.05 25.47
N ASN A 11 19.10 3.64 25.13
CA ASN A 11 19.65 3.83 23.80
C ASN A 11 18.87 3.08 22.72
N ILE A 12 18.42 1.85 23.01
CA ILE A 12 17.57 1.07 22.09
C ILE A 12 16.24 1.78 21.86
N ILE A 13 15.56 2.20 22.92
CA ILE A 13 14.27 2.89 22.83
C ILE A 13 14.41 4.19 22.02
N ARG A 14 15.45 4.98 22.31
CA ARG A 14 15.75 6.22 21.59
C ARG A 14 15.98 5.97 20.10
N LYS A 15 16.80 4.96 19.76
CA LYS A 15 17.06 4.60 18.35
C LYS A 15 15.78 4.14 17.65
N GLN A 16 14.97 3.30 18.28
CA GLN A 16 13.69 2.86 17.73
C GLN A 16 12.76 4.04 17.44
N HIS A 17 12.68 5.00 18.36
CA HIS A 17 11.88 6.21 18.17
C HIS A 17 12.39 7.09 17.02
N GLN A 18 13.71 7.27 16.93
CA GLN A 18 14.34 8.01 15.82
C GLN A 18 14.06 7.35 14.47
N TYR A 19 14.22 6.03 14.37
CA TYR A 19 13.93 5.29 13.15
C TYR A 19 12.47 5.40 12.73
N LYS A 20 11.53 5.22 13.67
CA LYS A 20 10.11 5.39 13.40
C LYS A 20 9.79 6.79 12.88
N THR A 21 10.31 7.83 13.54
CA THR A 21 10.10 9.22 13.14
C THR A 21 10.62 9.50 11.72
N GLN A 22 11.80 8.98 11.38
CA GLN A 22 12.35 9.15 10.04
C GLN A 22 11.55 8.37 8.98
N TYR A 23 11.10 7.17 9.30
CA TYR A 23 10.24 6.36 8.44
C TYR A 23 8.92 7.06 8.16
N ASP A 24 8.21 7.50 9.20
CA ASP A 24 6.91 8.16 9.09
C ASP A 24 7.02 9.48 8.29
N LYS A 25 8.09 10.27 8.49
CA LYS A 25 8.36 11.50 7.72
C LYS A 25 8.56 11.27 6.22
N ARG A 26 9.07 10.11 5.82
CA ARG A 26 9.39 9.78 4.42
C ARG A 26 8.36 8.83 3.80
N ARG A 27 7.27 8.53 4.50
CA ARG A 27 6.27 7.59 4.04
C ARG A 27 5.48 8.24 2.89
N PRO A 28 5.50 7.64 1.68
CA PRO A 28 4.64 8.10 0.60
C PRO A 28 3.19 7.91 1.03
N ASP A 29 2.38 8.95 0.81
CA ASP A 29 0.95 8.93 1.08
C ASP A 29 0.18 9.09 -0.24
N PRO A 30 0.18 8.05 -1.10
CA PRO A 30 -0.51 8.13 -2.37
C PRO A 30 -2.00 8.39 -2.13
N HIS A 31 -2.61 9.15 -3.02
CA HIS A 31 -4.05 9.38 -3.03
C HIS A 31 -4.54 9.11 -4.43
N TYR A 32 -5.65 8.38 -4.54
CA TYR A 32 -6.22 8.02 -5.82
C TYR A 32 -7.61 8.65 -5.95
N ALA A 33 -7.96 9.05 -7.17
CA ALA A 33 -9.24 9.66 -7.48
C ALA A 33 -10.25 8.62 -7.95
N ILE A 34 -11.53 9.01 -7.93
CA ILE A 34 -12.60 8.23 -8.57
C ILE A 34 -12.33 8.20 -10.08
N ASN A 35 -12.60 7.06 -10.71
CA ASN A 35 -12.31 6.71 -12.10
C ASN A 35 -10.83 6.49 -12.45
N ASP A 36 -9.92 6.54 -11.47
CA ASP A 36 -8.54 6.10 -11.73
C ASP A 36 -8.51 4.59 -12.03
N ARG A 37 -7.73 4.24 -13.05
CA ARG A 37 -7.44 2.85 -13.41
C ARG A 37 -6.25 2.33 -12.62
N VAL A 38 -6.49 1.26 -11.87
CA VAL A 38 -5.53 0.68 -10.96
C VAL A 38 -5.49 -0.84 -11.08
N LEU A 39 -4.36 -1.43 -10.68
CA LEU A 39 -4.23 -2.87 -10.50
C LEU A 39 -4.28 -3.19 -9.00
N VAL A 40 -4.94 -4.29 -8.66
CA VAL A 40 -5.10 -4.72 -7.28
C VAL A 40 -4.25 -5.94 -7.00
N ARG A 41 -3.57 -5.97 -5.86
CA ARG A 41 -2.81 -7.14 -5.43
C ARG A 41 -3.76 -8.33 -5.26
N ARG A 42 -3.46 -9.43 -5.94
CA ARG A 42 -4.19 -10.68 -5.73
C ARG A 42 -3.81 -11.28 -4.38
N HIS A 43 -4.75 -11.84 -3.64
CA HIS A 43 -4.50 -12.59 -2.40
C HIS A 43 -4.96 -14.04 -2.60
N GLY A 44 -4.41 -14.98 -1.82
CA GLY A 44 -4.76 -16.41 -1.89
C GLY A 44 -3.66 -17.32 -2.40
N LEU A 45 -4.04 -18.54 -2.80
CA LEU A 45 -3.13 -19.56 -3.35
C LEU A 45 -2.53 -19.09 -4.67
N LYS A 46 -1.20 -19.01 -4.71
CA LYS A 46 -0.43 -18.59 -5.88
C LYS A 46 0.83 -19.42 -6.01
N ASN A 47 1.16 -19.76 -7.25
CA ASN A 47 2.44 -20.31 -7.63
C ASN A 47 3.49 -19.21 -7.75
N LYS A 48 4.77 -19.60 -7.75
CA LYS A 48 5.90 -18.65 -7.87
C LYS A 48 5.85 -17.79 -9.14
N LEU A 49 5.21 -18.29 -10.19
CA LEU A 49 5.10 -17.63 -11.50
C LEU A 49 3.81 -16.82 -11.67
N ASP A 50 2.89 -16.87 -10.70
CA ASP A 50 1.63 -16.14 -10.83
C ASP A 50 1.82 -14.64 -10.66
N PRO A 51 1.08 -13.81 -11.42
CA PRO A 51 1.18 -12.37 -11.31
C PRO A 51 0.77 -11.89 -9.92
N LYS A 52 1.57 -10.96 -9.38
CA LYS A 52 1.34 -10.39 -8.05
C LYS A 52 0.06 -9.54 -7.99
N PHE A 53 -0.25 -8.84 -9.08
CA PHE A 53 -1.40 -7.96 -9.23
C PHE A 53 -2.44 -8.56 -10.19
N SER A 54 -3.62 -7.95 -10.25
CA SER A 54 -4.66 -8.28 -11.24
C SER A 54 -4.11 -8.12 -12.64
N ILE A 55 -4.56 -9.00 -13.54
CA ILE A 55 -4.22 -8.90 -14.97
C ILE A 55 -5.09 -7.82 -15.61
N THR A 56 -6.34 -7.70 -15.15
CA THR A 56 -7.30 -6.70 -15.61
C THR A 56 -7.18 -5.41 -14.78
N PRO A 57 -7.25 -4.24 -15.44
CA PRO A 57 -7.48 -2.98 -14.76
C PRO A 57 -8.79 -2.98 -13.98
N GLN A 58 -8.78 -2.30 -12.84
CA GLN A 58 -9.95 -2.01 -12.03
C GLN A 58 -10.10 -0.51 -11.91
N LEU A 59 -11.34 -0.05 -11.78
CA LEU A 59 -11.68 1.36 -11.62
C LEU A 59 -12.00 1.67 -10.17
N ILE A 60 -11.45 2.76 -9.64
CA ILE A 60 -11.87 3.26 -8.34
C ILE A 60 -13.26 3.88 -8.48
N ILE A 61 -14.24 3.29 -7.80
CA ILE A 61 -15.61 3.80 -7.80
C ILE A 61 -15.92 4.63 -6.54
N ARG A 62 -15.21 4.40 -5.43
CA ARG A 62 -15.31 5.21 -4.22
C ARG A 62 -13.94 5.40 -3.59
N ALA A 63 -13.59 6.65 -3.30
CA ALA A 63 -12.36 7.02 -2.62
C ALA A 63 -12.62 7.22 -1.12
N GLN A 64 -12.12 6.29 -0.29
CA GLN A 64 -12.24 6.37 1.18
C GLN A 64 -10.88 6.05 1.83
N HIS A 65 -9.90 6.94 1.70
CA HIS A 65 -8.54 6.69 2.21
C HIS A 65 -8.54 6.16 3.67
N PRO A 66 -7.83 5.06 3.99
CA PRO A 66 -6.88 4.30 3.16
C PRO A 66 -7.51 3.10 2.41
N VAL A 67 -8.82 2.93 2.42
CA VAL A 67 -9.54 1.80 1.80
C VAL A 67 -10.39 2.28 0.63
N TYR A 68 -10.08 1.85 -0.58
CA TYR A 68 -10.82 2.24 -1.77
C TYR A 68 -11.80 1.14 -2.15
N VAL A 69 -12.91 1.52 -2.78
CA VAL A 69 -13.79 0.56 -3.46
C VAL A 69 -13.44 0.59 -4.93
N VAL A 70 -13.06 -0.57 -5.44
CA VAL A 70 -12.65 -0.79 -6.82
C VAL A 70 -13.59 -1.77 -7.49
N ARG A 71 -13.84 -1.54 -8.77
CA ARG A 71 -14.69 -2.38 -9.61
C ARG A 71 -13.86 -2.93 -10.75
N ASP A 72 -13.88 -4.24 -10.91
CA ASP A 72 -13.25 -4.88 -12.06
C ASP A 72 -14.03 -4.55 -13.33
N GLU A 73 -13.31 -4.09 -14.37
CA GLU A 73 -13.94 -3.68 -15.64
C GLU A 73 -14.62 -4.87 -16.34
N ILE A 74 -14.12 -6.10 -16.16
CA ILE A 74 -14.66 -7.30 -16.83
C ILE A 74 -15.77 -7.93 -16.01
N THR A 75 -15.49 -8.29 -14.76
CA THR A 75 -16.45 -9.06 -13.95
C THR A 75 -17.50 -8.18 -13.28
N GLN A 76 -17.33 -6.85 -13.31
CA GLN A 76 -18.17 -5.87 -12.60
C GLN A 76 -18.24 -6.10 -11.07
N VAL A 77 -17.37 -6.96 -10.53
CA VAL A 77 -17.31 -7.24 -9.10
C VAL A 77 -16.67 -6.06 -8.38
N GLU A 78 -17.34 -5.60 -7.33
CA GLU A 78 -16.84 -4.56 -6.45
C GLU A 78 -16.10 -5.18 -5.27
N THR A 79 -14.92 -4.64 -4.96
CA THR A 79 -14.12 -5.07 -3.82
C THR A 79 -13.57 -3.88 -3.04
N ARG A 80 -13.37 -4.09 -1.74
CA ARG A 80 -12.76 -3.10 -0.84
C ARG A 80 -11.28 -3.43 -0.69
N VAL A 81 -10.41 -2.49 -1.02
CA VAL A 81 -8.97 -2.71 -1.12
C VAL A 81 -8.20 -1.62 -0.39
N HIS A 82 -7.22 -2.03 0.42
CA HIS A 82 -6.34 -1.09 1.11
C HIS A 82 -5.33 -0.47 0.13
N ILE A 83 -4.96 0.79 0.34
CA ILE A 83 -4.10 1.55 -0.57
C ILE A 83 -2.76 0.88 -0.92
N ASN A 84 -2.17 0.15 0.04
CA ASN A 84 -0.93 -0.61 -0.15
C ASN A 84 -1.06 -1.77 -1.16
N ASP A 85 -2.28 -2.21 -1.44
CA ASP A 85 -2.58 -3.26 -2.40
C ASP A 85 -2.97 -2.70 -3.78
N ILE A 86 -2.99 -1.38 -3.92
CA ILE A 86 -3.32 -0.69 -5.15
C ILE A 86 -2.02 -0.26 -5.84
N ARG A 87 -1.96 -0.47 -7.15
CA ARG A 87 -0.90 0.05 -8.02
C ARG A 87 -1.51 0.85 -9.16
N PRO A 88 -1.12 2.12 -9.36
CA PRO A 88 -1.64 2.91 -10.48
C PRO A 88 -1.11 2.35 -11.80
N ILE A 89 -1.96 2.41 -12.83
CA ILE A 89 -1.53 2.15 -14.21
C ILE A 89 -1.05 3.49 -14.77
N TYR A 90 0.27 3.66 -14.86
CA TYR A 90 0.83 4.83 -15.55
C TYR A 90 0.59 4.67 -17.04
N ILE A 91 -0.51 5.23 -17.53
CA ILE A 91 -0.65 5.51 -18.96
C ILE A 91 0.31 6.68 -19.22
N SER A 92 1.40 6.45 -19.93
CA SER A 92 2.24 7.55 -20.40
C SER A 92 1.32 8.55 -21.10
N LYS A 93 1.19 9.76 -20.57
CA LYS A 93 0.51 10.82 -21.29
C LYS A 93 1.32 11.02 -22.56
N LEU A 94 0.79 10.62 -23.72
CA LEU A 94 1.26 11.17 -24.99
C LEU A 94 0.99 12.67 -24.87
N ASN A 95 2.07 13.44 -24.80
CA ASN A 95 2.03 14.87 -25.04
C ASN A 95 1.76 15.12 -26.53
#